data_AF-A0A434CP53-F1
#
_entry.id   AF-A0A434CP53-F1
#
_cell.length_a   1.000
_cell.length_b   1.000
_cell.length_c   1.000
_cell.angle_alpha   90.00
_cell.angle_beta   90.00
_cell.angle_gamma   90.00
#
_symmetry.space_group_name_H-M   'P 1'
#
loop_
_entity.id
_entity.type
_entity.pdbx_description
1 polymer ?
#
loop_
_entity_poly.entity_id
_entity_poly.type
_entity_poly.pdbx_seq_one_letter_code
_entity_poly.pdbx_strand_id
1 'polypeptide(L)'
;HPDVQRNLLTMKALTQIARAISYSCAHAIDNARISSGDEATHWQERANLLTPLAKAFSTDVGVEVASLGLQVHGGMGFIEETGAAALYRDARIAPIYEGTNGIQAIDLVARKLPLGGGEHVHGYIVELKAVANQVRTSNLQGFGRTADGLDKALDDVSEATRFLQGLLADGQSDEALAGATPYLRLISLAAGGAYLARGALADQSRIALCRFFAENLLGEAGALKERVIGGAESLATASKALISAGTS
;
A
#
# COMPACT_ATOMS: atom_id res chain seq x y z
N HIS A 1 1.26 19.49 20.94
CA HIS A 1 1.00 20.30 19.73
C HIS A 1 0.27 19.43 18.71
N PRO A 2 -0.84 19.89 18.10
CA PRO A 2 -1.64 19.07 17.16
C PRO A 2 -0.84 18.50 15.99
N ASP A 3 0.10 19.29 15.45
CA ASP A 3 0.96 18.85 14.35
C ASP A 3 1.84 17.64 14.73
N VAL A 4 2.48 17.68 15.90
CA VAL A 4 3.30 16.57 16.41
C VAL A 4 2.43 15.33 16.66
N GLN A 5 1.21 15.50 17.19
CA GLN A 5 0.28 14.39 17.37
C GLN A 5 -0.10 13.76 16.03
N ARG A 6 -0.38 14.56 15.00
CA ARG A 6 -0.65 14.08 13.64
C ARG A 6 0.54 13.28 13.11
N ASN A 7 1.77 13.79 13.22
CA ASN A 7 2.97 13.06 12.77
C ASN A 7 3.12 11.72 13.51
N LEU A 8 3.00 11.70 14.83
CA LEU A 8 3.11 10.47 15.62
C LEU A 8 2.00 9.46 15.30
N LEU A 9 0.77 9.91 15.07
CA LEU A 9 -0.35 9.06 14.67
C LEU A 9 -0.15 8.50 13.25
N THR A 10 0.35 9.32 12.31
CA THR A 10 0.73 8.87 10.96
C THR A 10 1.83 7.80 11.04
N MET A 11 2.89 8.06 11.80
CA MET A 11 3.97 7.10 12.00
C MET A 11 3.45 5.76 12.55
N LYS A 12 2.57 5.83 13.56
CA LYS A 12 1.97 4.65 14.19
C LYS A 12 1.07 3.88 13.22
N ALA A 13 0.20 4.56 12.48
CA ALA A 13 -0.71 3.93 11.53
C ALA A 13 0.06 3.24 10.39
N LEU A 14 0.98 3.93 9.74
CA LEU A 14 1.76 3.39 8.62
C LEU A 14 2.63 2.21 9.06
N THR A 15 3.26 2.30 10.23
CA THR A 15 4.07 1.20 10.79
C THR A 15 3.20 -0.03 11.09
N GLN A 16 1.98 0.15 11.61
CA GLN A 16 1.07 -0.97 11.86
C GLN A 16 0.56 -1.59 10.55
N ILE A 17 0.32 -0.80 9.51
CA ILE A 17 -0.06 -1.29 8.19
C ILE A 17 1.07 -2.12 7.57
N ALA A 18 2.30 -1.58 7.53
CA ALA A 18 3.46 -2.29 7.02
C ALA A 18 3.66 -3.63 7.74
N ARG A 19 3.53 -3.63 9.07
CA ARG A 19 3.58 -4.87 9.88
C ARG A 19 2.47 -5.85 9.50
N ALA A 20 1.23 -5.38 9.38
CA ALA A 20 0.10 -6.23 9.04
C ALA A 20 0.22 -6.87 7.65
N ILE A 21 0.71 -6.10 6.66
CA ILE A 21 1.00 -6.61 5.31
C ILE A 21 2.09 -7.68 5.38
N SER A 22 3.20 -7.42 6.06
CA SER A 22 4.30 -8.38 6.20
C SER A 22 3.87 -9.67 6.90
N TYR A 23 3.07 -9.58 7.96
CA TYR A 23 2.52 -10.78 8.63
C TYR A 23 1.48 -11.51 7.79
N SER A 24 0.65 -10.79 7.03
CA SER A 24 -0.29 -11.43 6.10
C SER A 24 0.43 -12.15 4.97
N CYS A 25 1.55 -11.59 4.49
CA CYS A 25 2.43 -12.22 3.51
C CYS A 25 3.06 -13.50 4.07
N ALA A 26 3.67 -13.41 5.27
CA ALA A 26 4.25 -14.58 5.94
C ALA A 26 3.21 -15.68 6.18
N HIS A 27 2.01 -15.31 6.64
CA HIS A 27 0.90 -16.25 6.80
C HIS A 27 0.53 -16.95 5.49
N ALA A 28 0.43 -16.21 4.39
CA ALA A 28 0.16 -16.80 3.08
C ALA A 28 1.27 -17.74 2.62
N ILE A 29 2.54 -17.38 2.84
CA ILE A 29 3.69 -18.24 2.52
C ILE A 29 3.66 -19.54 3.32
N ASP A 30 3.38 -19.46 4.62
CA ASP A 30 3.34 -20.64 5.49
C ASP A 30 2.18 -21.56 5.11
N ASN A 31 0.98 -21.01 4.88
CA ASN A 31 -0.16 -21.81 4.42
C ASN A 31 0.10 -22.46 3.05
N ALA A 32 0.72 -21.73 2.10
CA ALA A 32 1.07 -22.30 0.81
C ALA A 32 1.99 -23.53 0.91
N ARG A 33 2.85 -23.58 1.95
CA ARG A 33 3.78 -24.69 2.20
C ARG A 33 3.12 -25.89 2.85
N ILE A 34 2.14 -25.69 3.73
CA ILE A 34 1.52 -26.76 4.53
C ILE A 34 0.22 -27.30 3.91
N SER A 35 -0.46 -26.51 3.09
CA SER A 35 -1.69 -26.90 2.39
C SER A 35 -1.39 -27.79 1.18
N SER A 36 -2.43 -28.35 0.58
CA SER A 36 -2.33 -29.15 -0.65
C SER A 36 -3.49 -28.84 -1.61
N GLY A 37 -3.33 -29.20 -2.89
CA GLY A 37 -4.35 -28.96 -3.91
C GLY A 37 -4.67 -27.48 -4.11
N ASP A 38 -5.96 -27.17 -4.31
CA ASP A 38 -6.44 -25.82 -4.61
C ASP A 38 -6.15 -24.82 -3.50
N GLU A 39 -6.14 -25.27 -2.23
CA GLU A 39 -5.81 -24.43 -1.09
C GLU A 39 -4.35 -23.95 -1.13
N ALA A 40 -3.41 -24.84 -1.47
CA ALA A 40 -2.01 -24.46 -1.64
C ALA A 40 -1.84 -23.43 -2.77
N THR A 41 -2.54 -23.62 -3.89
CA THR A 41 -2.55 -22.68 -5.01
C THR A 41 -3.08 -21.31 -4.60
N HIS A 42 -4.22 -21.26 -3.90
CA HIS A 42 -4.79 -20.03 -3.38
C HIS A 42 -3.78 -19.27 -2.50
N TRP A 43 -3.17 -19.94 -1.52
CA TRP A 43 -2.21 -19.30 -0.63
C TRP A 43 -0.93 -18.88 -1.33
N GLN A 44 -0.48 -19.65 -2.32
CA GLN A 44 0.68 -19.30 -3.13
C GLN A 44 0.44 -18.04 -3.96
N GLU A 45 -0.76 -17.88 -4.54
CA GLU A 45 -1.17 -16.68 -5.24
C GLU A 45 -1.32 -15.48 -4.29
N ARG A 46 -1.86 -15.70 -3.08
CA ARG A 46 -1.93 -14.67 -2.04
C ARG A 46 -0.55 -14.19 -1.63
N ALA A 47 0.39 -15.12 -1.42
CA ALA A 47 1.77 -14.81 -1.11
C ALA A 47 2.45 -14.03 -2.25
N ASN A 48 2.21 -14.45 -3.49
CA ASN A 48 2.70 -13.77 -4.69
C ASN A 48 2.20 -12.32 -4.79
N LEU A 49 0.93 -12.08 -4.47
CA LEU A 49 0.35 -10.74 -4.45
C LEU A 49 0.95 -9.90 -3.31
N LEU A 50 1.07 -10.45 -2.11
CA LEU A 50 1.48 -9.69 -0.92
C LEU A 50 3.00 -9.45 -0.83
N THR A 51 3.83 -10.27 -1.48
CA THR A 51 5.29 -10.14 -1.45
C THR A 51 5.79 -8.75 -1.91
N PRO A 52 5.42 -8.24 -3.10
CA PRO A 52 5.86 -6.91 -3.54
C PRO A 52 5.31 -5.78 -2.65
N LEU A 53 4.12 -5.94 -2.05
CA LEU A 53 3.57 -4.98 -1.09
C LEU A 53 4.41 -4.99 0.20
N ALA A 54 4.66 -6.17 0.77
CA ALA A 54 5.45 -6.34 1.99
C ALA A 54 6.88 -5.78 1.83
N LYS A 55 7.44 -5.83 0.62
CA LYS A 55 8.74 -5.22 0.29
C LYS A 55 8.59 -3.71 0.05
N ALA A 56 7.95 -3.30 -1.03
CA ALA A 56 8.03 -1.92 -1.52
C ALA A 56 7.30 -0.95 -0.60
N PHE A 57 6.06 -1.24 -0.22
CA PHE A 57 5.29 -0.36 0.65
C PHE A 57 5.96 -0.21 2.02
N SER A 58 6.38 -1.32 2.65
CA SER A 58 7.01 -1.27 3.97
C SER A 58 8.32 -0.48 3.97
N THR A 59 9.09 -0.55 2.89
CA THR A 59 10.37 0.16 2.80
C THR A 59 10.19 1.64 2.47
N ASP A 60 9.22 2.01 1.63
CA ASP A 60 8.83 3.41 1.43
C ASP A 60 8.30 4.02 2.74
N VAL A 61 7.43 3.30 3.44
CA VAL A 61 6.93 3.69 4.78
C VAL A 61 8.06 3.80 5.78
N GLY A 62 9.06 2.90 5.76
CA GLY A 62 10.22 2.98 6.65
C GLY A 62 10.96 4.32 6.51
N VAL A 63 11.17 4.76 5.27
CA VAL A 63 11.79 6.07 4.99
C VAL A 63 10.88 7.23 5.41
N GLU A 64 9.59 7.16 5.09
CA GLU A 64 8.59 8.18 5.45
C GLU A 64 8.50 8.37 6.97
N VAL A 65 8.41 7.28 7.72
CA VAL A 65 8.31 7.27 9.19
C VAL A 65 9.62 7.77 9.82
N ALA A 66 10.78 7.36 9.32
CA ALA A 66 12.06 7.86 9.82
C ALA A 66 12.21 9.37 9.56
N SER A 67 11.75 9.87 8.41
CA SER A 67 11.73 11.29 8.08
C SER A 67 10.81 12.09 9.01
N LEU A 68 9.59 11.60 9.28
CA LEU A 68 8.70 12.20 10.28
C LEU A 68 9.34 12.19 11.69
N GLY A 69 10.10 11.14 12.01
CA GLY A 69 10.88 11.06 13.25
C GLY A 69 11.85 12.24 13.41
N LEU A 70 12.60 12.58 12.35
CA LEU A 70 13.46 13.77 12.34
C LEU A 70 12.66 15.04 12.63
N GLN A 71 11.52 15.22 11.94
CA GLN A 71 10.68 16.40 12.08
C GLN A 71 10.12 16.56 13.51
N VAL A 72 9.76 15.47 14.17
CA VAL A 72 9.26 15.48 15.56
C VAL A 72 10.33 15.98 16.54
N HIS A 73 11.61 15.69 16.28
CA HIS A 73 12.74 16.18 17.09
C HIS A 73 13.19 17.61 16.72
N GLY A 74 12.62 18.23 15.68
CA GLY A 74 13.05 19.55 15.19
C GLY A 74 14.52 19.55 14.78
N GLY A 75 15.24 20.66 15.01
CA GLY A 75 16.65 20.78 14.65
C GLY A 75 17.54 19.70 15.28
N MET A 76 17.20 19.23 16.50
CA MET A 76 17.93 18.14 17.16
C MET A 76 17.79 16.81 16.42
N GLY A 77 16.75 16.60 15.64
CA GLY A 77 16.60 15.38 14.84
C GLY A 77 17.72 15.20 13.81
N PHE A 78 18.28 16.31 13.31
CA PHE A 78 19.40 16.30 12.35
C PHE A 78 20.76 16.09 13.01
N ILE A 79 20.84 16.26 14.34
CA ILE A 79 22.07 16.09 15.12
C ILE A 79 22.25 14.60 15.41
N GLU A 80 23.41 14.04 15.05
CA GLU A 80 23.68 12.60 15.08
C GLU A 80 23.53 12.00 16.49
N GLU A 81 23.84 12.76 17.54
CA GLU A 81 23.70 12.36 18.94
C GLU A 81 22.26 12.03 19.35
N THR A 82 21.26 12.56 18.64
CA THR A 82 19.83 12.22 18.86
C THR A 82 19.48 10.84 18.30
N GLY A 83 20.29 10.29 17.38
CA GLY A 83 20.10 8.98 16.75
C GLY A 83 19.02 8.91 15.66
N ALA A 84 18.16 9.92 15.54
CA ALA A 84 17.09 9.95 14.53
C ALA A 84 17.65 10.01 13.09
N ALA A 85 18.74 10.75 12.86
CA ALA A 85 19.43 10.83 11.57
C ALA A 85 19.94 9.47 11.08
N ALA A 86 20.47 8.64 12.00
CA ALA A 86 20.93 7.30 11.68
C ALA A 86 19.80 6.41 11.17
N LEU A 87 18.63 6.42 11.84
CA LEU A 87 17.47 5.64 11.39
C LEU A 87 17.00 6.00 9.98
N TYR A 88 17.04 7.28 9.62
CA TYR A 88 16.69 7.72 8.27
C TYR A 88 17.70 7.24 7.22
N ARG A 89 19.01 7.36 7.52
CA ARG A 89 20.07 6.86 6.64
C ARG A 89 19.96 5.35 6.44
N ASP A 90 19.76 4.61 7.51
CA ASP A 90 19.66 3.14 7.48
C ASP A 90 18.41 2.65 6.75
N ALA A 91 17.27 3.33 6.94
CA ALA A 91 16.04 3.00 6.22
C ALA A 91 16.16 3.21 4.70
N ARG A 92 17.01 4.14 4.26
CA ARG A 92 17.04 4.60 2.86
C ARG A 92 17.54 3.55 1.87
N ILE A 93 18.31 2.56 2.31
CA ILE A 93 18.81 1.49 1.44
C ILE A 93 17.73 0.46 1.09
N ALA A 94 16.75 0.27 1.97
CA ALA A 94 15.76 -0.81 1.84
C ALA A 94 14.85 -0.68 0.58
N PRO A 95 14.44 0.53 0.14
CA PRO A 95 13.77 0.71 -1.15
C PRO A 95 14.60 0.36 -2.39
N ILE A 96 15.93 0.20 -2.25
CA ILE A 96 16.87 0.09 -3.37
C ILE A 96 17.33 -1.37 -3.57
N TYR A 97 17.78 -2.06 -2.52
CA TYR A 97 18.26 -3.43 -2.62
C TYR A 97 17.13 -4.44 -2.80
N GLU A 98 17.50 -5.65 -3.27
CA GLU A 98 16.57 -6.76 -3.56
C GLU A 98 15.45 -6.38 -4.54
N GLY A 99 15.81 -5.57 -5.55
CA GLY A 99 14.91 -4.98 -6.53
C GLY A 99 14.32 -3.67 -6.04
N THR A 100 14.53 -2.60 -6.79
CA THR A 100 14.03 -1.26 -6.42
C THR A 100 12.50 -1.28 -6.29
N ASN A 101 11.94 -0.37 -5.50
CA ASN A 101 10.49 -0.34 -5.30
C ASN A 101 9.68 -0.14 -6.60
N GLY A 102 10.26 0.54 -7.61
CA GLY A 102 9.68 0.59 -8.95
C GLY A 102 9.66 -0.77 -9.65
N ILE A 103 10.72 -1.57 -9.53
CA ILE A 103 10.77 -2.93 -10.08
C ILE A 103 9.76 -3.84 -9.36
N GLN A 104 9.58 -3.70 -8.05
CA GLN A 104 8.58 -4.44 -7.28
C GLN A 104 7.15 -4.06 -7.68
N ALA A 105 6.91 -2.79 -8.00
CA ALA A 105 5.64 -2.33 -8.53
C ALA A 105 5.36 -2.88 -9.93
N ILE A 106 6.38 -2.90 -10.80
CA ILE A 106 6.30 -3.52 -12.13
C ILE A 106 6.03 -5.02 -12.02
N ASP A 107 6.71 -5.72 -11.10
CA ASP A 107 6.44 -7.14 -10.82
C ASP A 107 4.98 -7.37 -10.44
N LEU A 108 4.48 -6.58 -9.49
CA LEU A 108 3.08 -6.65 -9.06
C LEU A 108 2.13 -6.56 -10.25
N VAL A 109 2.27 -5.51 -11.08
CA VAL A 109 1.36 -5.27 -12.21
C VAL A 109 1.54 -6.29 -13.33
N ALA A 110 2.75 -6.46 -13.85
CA ALA A 110 2.98 -7.27 -15.04
C ALA A 110 2.98 -8.78 -14.79
N ARG A 111 3.33 -9.23 -13.57
CA ARG A 111 3.51 -10.66 -13.28
C ARG A 111 2.56 -11.19 -12.23
N LYS A 112 2.17 -10.40 -11.22
CA LYS A 112 1.33 -10.90 -10.12
C LYS A 112 -0.17 -10.71 -10.36
N LEU A 113 -0.59 -9.58 -10.94
CA LEU A 113 -1.99 -9.36 -11.30
C LEU A 113 -2.57 -10.37 -12.31
N PRO A 114 -1.81 -10.92 -13.28
CA PRO A 114 -2.34 -11.91 -14.21
C PRO A 114 -2.42 -13.35 -13.64
N LEU A 115 -1.86 -13.62 -12.46
CA LEU A 115 -1.91 -14.95 -11.85
C LEU A 115 -3.36 -15.38 -11.57
N GLY A 116 -3.61 -16.68 -11.60
CA GLY A 116 -4.97 -17.23 -11.43
C GLY A 116 -5.95 -16.72 -12.49
N GLY A 117 -5.46 -16.40 -13.70
CA GLY A 117 -6.27 -15.79 -14.76
C GLY A 117 -6.70 -14.35 -14.47
N GLY A 118 -6.10 -13.70 -13.48
CA GLY A 118 -6.48 -12.35 -13.05
C GLY A 118 -7.54 -12.29 -11.97
N GLU A 119 -8.11 -13.41 -11.55
CA GLU A 119 -9.24 -13.43 -10.62
C GLU A 119 -8.81 -13.41 -9.14
N HIS A 120 -7.58 -13.86 -8.83
CA HIS A 120 -7.13 -13.95 -7.44
C HIS A 120 -7.20 -12.60 -6.69
N VAL A 121 -6.78 -11.52 -7.35
CA VAL A 121 -6.78 -10.17 -6.77
C VAL A 121 -8.20 -9.68 -6.49
N HIS A 122 -9.18 -10.03 -7.33
CA HIS A 122 -10.59 -9.67 -7.10
C HIS A 122 -11.15 -10.41 -5.88
N GLY A 123 -10.84 -11.70 -5.72
CA GLY A 123 -11.17 -12.46 -4.51
C GLY A 123 -10.58 -11.84 -3.25
N TYR A 124 -9.31 -11.42 -3.29
CA TYR A 124 -8.68 -10.70 -2.19
C TYR A 124 -9.39 -9.38 -1.86
N ILE A 125 -9.75 -8.57 -2.86
CA ILE A 125 -10.47 -7.32 -2.64
C ILE A 125 -11.85 -7.59 -1.99
N VAL A 126 -12.55 -8.65 -2.40
CA VAL A 126 -13.83 -9.05 -1.79
C VAL A 126 -13.66 -9.39 -0.31
N GLU A 127 -12.61 -10.13 0.07
CA GLU A 127 -12.31 -10.42 1.48
C GLU A 127 -12.06 -9.14 2.30
N LEU A 128 -11.37 -8.15 1.72
CA LEU A 128 -11.14 -6.86 2.37
C LEU A 128 -12.43 -6.05 2.51
N LYS A 129 -13.31 -6.07 1.50
CA LYS A 129 -14.64 -5.44 1.56
C LYS A 129 -15.53 -6.07 2.63
N ALA A 130 -15.40 -7.39 2.84
CA ALA A 130 -16.10 -8.05 3.94
C ALA A 130 -15.70 -7.47 5.31
N VAL A 131 -14.45 -7.03 5.48
CA VAL A 131 -14.03 -6.34 6.72
C VAL A 131 -14.69 -4.97 6.85
N ALA A 132 -14.78 -4.19 5.76
CA ALA A 132 -15.49 -2.90 5.78
C ALA A 132 -16.97 -3.09 6.17
N ASN A 133 -17.62 -4.12 5.64
CA ASN A 133 -18.98 -4.49 6.03
C ASN A 133 -19.07 -4.91 7.50
N GLN A 134 -18.13 -5.71 8.02
CA GLN A 134 -18.08 -6.05 9.44
C GLN A 134 -17.98 -4.80 10.33
N VAL A 135 -17.17 -3.81 9.97
CA VAL A 135 -17.13 -2.51 10.67
C VAL A 135 -18.52 -1.87 10.67
N ARG A 136 -19.15 -1.78 9.50
CA ARG A 136 -20.48 -1.18 9.31
C ARG A 136 -21.55 -1.84 10.17
N THR A 137 -21.53 -3.17 10.29
CA THR A 137 -22.56 -3.94 11.02
C THR A 137 -22.18 -4.30 12.45
N SER A 138 -21.00 -3.90 12.94
CA SER A 138 -20.49 -4.30 14.27
C SER A 138 -21.26 -3.69 15.44
N ASN A 139 -22.01 -2.60 15.22
CA ASN A 139 -22.61 -1.74 16.25
C ASN A 139 -21.59 -1.15 17.27
N LEU A 140 -20.28 -1.25 16.99
CA LEU A 140 -19.24 -0.66 17.81
C LEU A 140 -19.13 0.84 17.55
N GLN A 141 -19.02 1.62 18.63
CA GLN A 141 -18.88 3.07 18.53
C GLN A 141 -17.46 3.49 18.18
N GLY A 142 -17.31 4.72 17.67
CA GLY A 142 -16.00 5.35 17.48
C GLY A 142 -15.35 5.10 16.12
N PHE A 143 -15.90 4.22 15.26
CA PHE A 143 -15.40 4.01 13.90
C PHE A 143 -15.62 5.19 12.95
N GLY A 144 -16.53 6.13 13.26
CA GLY A 144 -16.75 7.30 12.40
C GLY A 144 -17.05 6.90 10.95
N ARG A 145 -16.32 7.48 9.99
CA ARG A 145 -16.48 7.20 8.55
C ARG A 145 -15.60 6.05 8.03
N THR A 146 -15.04 5.22 8.91
CA THR A 146 -14.09 4.16 8.51
C THR A 146 -14.68 3.21 7.47
N ALA A 147 -15.90 2.70 7.66
CA ALA A 147 -16.49 1.76 6.70
C ALA A 147 -16.65 2.38 5.30
N ASP A 148 -17.17 3.60 5.21
CA ASP A 148 -17.34 4.30 3.92
C ASP A 148 -16.00 4.64 3.26
N GLY A 149 -15.00 5.02 4.05
CA GLY A 149 -13.64 5.27 3.55
C GLY A 149 -12.98 4.01 3.00
N LEU A 150 -13.18 2.86 3.67
CA LEU A 150 -12.68 1.57 3.18
C LEU A 150 -13.39 1.12 1.91
N ASP A 151 -14.72 1.21 1.86
CA ASP A 151 -15.49 0.83 0.68
C ASP A 151 -15.02 1.63 -0.54
N LYS A 152 -14.91 2.96 -0.40
CA LYS A 152 -14.40 3.83 -1.46
C LYS A 152 -12.99 3.44 -1.91
N ALA A 153 -12.06 3.25 -0.98
CA ALA A 153 -10.69 2.90 -1.33
C ALA A 153 -10.59 1.52 -2.01
N LEU A 154 -11.40 0.55 -1.60
CA LEU A 154 -11.45 -0.79 -2.19
C LEU A 154 -12.15 -0.80 -3.54
N ASP A 155 -13.13 0.08 -3.77
CA ASP A 155 -13.70 0.35 -5.09
C ASP A 155 -12.65 0.97 -6.01
N ASP A 156 -11.90 1.95 -5.52
CA ASP A 156 -10.82 2.60 -6.27
C ASP A 156 -9.72 1.59 -6.66
N VAL A 157 -9.34 0.67 -5.77
CA VAL A 157 -8.45 -0.46 -6.08
C VAL A 157 -9.06 -1.37 -7.14
N SER A 158 -10.35 -1.72 -7.02
CA SER A 158 -11.03 -2.62 -7.96
C SER A 158 -11.03 -2.05 -9.38
N GLU A 159 -11.32 -0.76 -9.51
CA GLU A 159 -11.33 -0.02 -10.78
C GLU A 159 -9.92 0.03 -11.39
N ALA A 160 -8.92 0.46 -10.61
CA ALA A 160 -7.53 0.51 -11.05
C ALA A 160 -7.00 -0.88 -11.48
N THR A 161 -7.37 -1.93 -10.75
CA THR A 161 -6.97 -3.31 -11.06
C THR A 161 -7.51 -3.76 -12.40
N ARG A 162 -8.82 -3.54 -12.65
CA ARG A 162 -9.44 -3.89 -13.93
C ARG A 162 -8.85 -3.10 -15.09
N PHE A 163 -8.59 -1.81 -14.89
CA PHE A 163 -7.95 -0.96 -15.90
C PHE A 163 -6.59 -1.51 -16.30
N LEU A 164 -5.72 -1.80 -15.33
CA LEU A 164 -4.39 -2.37 -15.58
C LEU A 164 -4.45 -3.74 -16.25
N GLN A 165 -5.37 -4.61 -15.82
CA GLN A 165 -5.59 -5.92 -16.45
C GLN A 165 -6.06 -5.78 -17.90
N GLY A 166 -6.94 -4.82 -18.19
CA GLY A 166 -7.38 -4.50 -19.55
C GLY A 166 -6.22 -4.09 -20.46
N LEU A 167 -5.41 -3.13 -20.01
CA LEU A 167 -4.21 -2.70 -20.75
C LEU A 167 -3.23 -3.85 -21.02
N LEU A 168 -3.01 -4.73 -20.03
CA LEU A 168 -2.15 -5.91 -20.20
C LEU A 168 -2.73 -6.90 -21.21
N ALA A 169 -4.05 -7.12 -21.19
CA ALA A 169 -4.73 -8.00 -22.15
C ALA A 169 -4.67 -7.46 -23.58
N ASP A 170 -4.73 -6.13 -23.74
CA ASP A 170 -4.63 -5.44 -25.03
C ASP A 170 -3.18 -5.25 -25.52
N GLY A 171 -2.19 -5.75 -24.75
CA GLY A 171 -0.77 -5.65 -25.08
C GLY A 171 -0.15 -4.28 -24.84
N GLN A 172 -0.88 -3.35 -24.21
CA GLN A 172 -0.44 -2.00 -23.85
C GLN A 172 0.42 -1.98 -22.57
N SER A 173 1.49 -2.79 -22.57
CA SER A 173 2.35 -3.00 -21.40
C SER A 173 2.93 -1.70 -20.84
N ASP A 174 3.47 -0.82 -21.68
CA ASP A 174 4.11 0.43 -21.23
C ASP A 174 3.11 1.36 -20.51
N GLU A 175 1.87 1.39 -20.99
CA GLU A 175 0.78 2.16 -20.39
C GLU A 175 0.39 1.60 -19.02
N ALA A 176 0.28 0.26 -18.91
CA ALA A 176 0.03 -0.40 -17.64
C ALA A 176 1.17 -0.15 -16.63
N LEU A 177 2.43 -0.18 -17.10
CA LEU A 177 3.60 0.02 -16.25
C LEU A 177 3.76 1.47 -15.76
N ALA A 178 3.25 2.46 -16.51
CA ALA A 178 3.20 3.85 -16.05
C ALA A 178 2.36 3.99 -14.75
N GLY A 179 1.35 3.15 -14.57
CA GLY A 179 0.51 3.10 -13.37
C GLY A 179 1.05 2.23 -12.23
N ALA A 180 2.18 1.53 -12.40
CA ALA A 180 2.59 0.48 -11.46
C ALA A 180 2.89 0.98 -10.04
N THR A 181 3.74 2.00 -9.91
CA THR A 181 4.12 2.57 -8.60
C THR A 181 2.92 3.14 -7.83
N PRO A 182 2.05 3.99 -8.43
CA PRO A 182 0.87 4.47 -7.71
C PRO A 182 -0.12 3.35 -7.39
N TYR A 183 -0.26 2.33 -8.24
CA TYR A 183 -1.10 1.17 -7.96
C TYR A 183 -0.60 0.38 -6.73
N LEU A 184 0.71 0.14 -6.61
CA LEU A 184 1.28 -0.57 -5.46
C LEU A 184 0.95 0.14 -4.14
N ARG A 185 1.10 1.47 -4.09
CA ARG A 185 0.74 2.25 -2.90
C ARG A 185 -0.77 2.24 -2.65
N LEU A 186 -1.59 2.36 -3.70
CA LEU A 186 -3.05 2.32 -3.62
C LEU A 186 -3.57 1.03 -2.96
N ILE A 187 -3.19 -0.13 -3.50
CA ILE A 187 -3.63 -1.43 -2.95
C ILE A 187 -3.09 -1.64 -1.53
N SER A 188 -1.89 -1.17 -1.22
CA SER A 188 -1.29 -1.30 0.12
C SER A 188 -2.04 -0.48 1.17
N LEU A 189 -2.42 0.76 0.85
CA LEU A 189 -3.18 1.62 1.76
C LEU A 189 -4.59 1.07 2.01
N ALA A 190 -5.27 0.60 0.96
CA ALA A 190 -6.61 0.02 1.09
C ALA A 190 -6.60 -1.28 1.89
N ALA A 191 -5.70 -2.21 1.57
CA ALA A 191 -5.50 -3.45 2.33
C ALA A 191 -5.10 -3.16 3.79
N GLY A 192 -4.16 -2.23 3.98
CA GLY A 192 -3.74 -1.75 5.28
C GLY A 192 -4.87 -1.23 6.14
N GLY A 193 -5.73 -0.40 5.57
CA GLY A 193 -6.93 0.11 6.24
C GLY A 193 -7.84 -1.01 6.71
N ALA A 194 -8.11 -2.00 5.85
CA ALA A 194 -8.89 -3.17 6.22
C ALA A 194 -8.21 -4.00 7.31
N TYR A 195 -6.89 -4.15 7.31
CA TYR A 195 -6.17 -4.83 8.40
C TYR A 195 -6.23 -4.07 9.73
N LEU A 196 -6.13 -2.74 9.73
CA LEU A 196 -6.34 -1.93 10.92
C LEU A 196 -7.77 -2.08 11.45
N ALA A 197 -8.77 -2.08 10.55
CA ALA A 197 -10.17 -2.29 10.90
C ALA A 197 -10.41 -3.68 11.50
N ARG A 198 -9.84 -4.74 10.90
CA ARG A 198 -9.90 -6.10 11.47
C ARG A 198 -9.29 -6.16 12.87
N GLY A 199 -8.15 -5.49 13.08
CA GLY A 199 -7.55 -5.36 14.40
C GLY A 199 -8.43 -4.60 15.40
N ALA A 200 -9.11 -3.53 14.95
CA ALA A 200 -10.01 -2.73 15.78
C ALA A 200 -11.32 -3.44 16.12
N LEU A 201 -11.83 -4.30 15.23
CA LEU A 201 -12.96 -5.19 15.51
C LEU A 201 -12.60 -6.22 16.59
N ALA A 202 -11.37 -6.71 16.60
CA ALA A 202 -10.87 -7.65 17.61
C ALA A 202 -10.49 -6.97 18.95
N ASP A 203 -10.04 -5.72 18.90
CA ASP A 203 -9.56 -4.94 20.05
C ASP A 203 -9.97 -3.46 19.92
N GLN A 204 -11.01 -3.08 20.67
CA GLN A 204 -11.63 -1.76 20.59
C GLN A 204 -10.67 -0.62 20.93
N SER A 205 -9.57 -0.88 21.65
CA SER A 205 -8.55 0.13 21.94
C SER A 205 -7.87 0.67 20.67
N ARG A 206 -7.98 -0.05 19.55
CA ARG A 206 -7.39 0.30 18.25
C ARG A 206 -8.33 1.11 17.35
N ILE A 207 -9.60 1.26 17.72
CA ILE A 207 -10.62 1.96 16.91
C ILE A 207 -10.18 3.38 16.60
N ALA A 208 -9.65 4.12 17.58
CA ALA A 208 -9.24 5.51 17.38
C ALA A 208 -8.14 5.66 16.31
N LEU A 209 -7.15 4.76 16.30
CA LEU A 209 -6.08 4.78 15.29
C LEU A 209 -6.60 4.36 13.91
N CYS A 210 -7.45 3.33 13.86
CA CYS A 210 -8.09 2.88 12.63
C CYS A 210 -8.92 4.01 11.98
N ARG A 211 -9.73 4.70 12.77
CA ARG A 211 -10.49 5.88 12.33
C ARG A 211 -9.58 7.02 11.88
N PHE A 212 -8.53 7.33 12.65
CA PHE A 212 -7.58 8.37 12.26
C PHE A 212 -7.01 8.09 10.86
N PHE A 213 -6.55 6.86 10.62
CA PHE A 213 -6.04 6.44 9.30
C PHE A 213 -7.11 6.61 8.21
N ALA A 214 -8.31 6.08 8.43
CA ALA A 214 -9.39 6.12 7.44
C ALA A 214 -9.81 7.56 7.08
N GLU A 215 -9.86 8.46 8.06
CA GLU A 215 -10.34 9.83 7.85
C GLU A 215 -9.24 10.83 7.43
N ASN A 216 -7.95 10.53 7.68
CA ASN A 216 -6.85 11.48 7.42
C ASN A 216 -5.85 11.03 6.35
N LEU A 217 -5.70 9.72 6.14
CA LEU A 217 -4.64 9.18 5.27
C LEU A 217 -5.22 8.40 4.08
N LEU A 218 -6.28 7.63 4.30
CA LEU A 218 -6.84 6.75 3.26
C LEU A 218 -7.42 7.51 2.06
N GLY A 219 -7.74 8.80 2.21
CA GLY A 219 -8.17 9.66 1.11
C GLY A 219 -7.14 9.77 -0.04
N GLU A 220 -5.86 9.48 0.22
CA GLU A 220 -4.81 9.39 -0.82
C GLU A 220 -5.16 8.37 -1.92
N ALA A 221 -5.93 7.33 -1.60
CA ALA A 221 -6.32 6.27 -2.53
C ALA A 221 -6.97 6.80 -3.81
N GLY A 222 -7.86 7.80 -3.70
CA GLY A 222 -8.54 8.38 -4.87
C GLY A 222 -7.56 9.06 -5.83
N ALA A 223 -6.62 9.85 -5.30
CA ALA A 223 -5.59 10.51 -6.10
C ALA A 223 -4.60 9.52 -6.72
N LEU A 224 -4.28 8.43 -6.01
CA LEU A 224 -3.45 7.36 -6.57
C LEU A 224 -4.15 6.66 -7.73
N LYS A 225 -5.45 6.36 -7.61
CA LYS A 225 -6.24 5.79 -8.71
C LYS A 225 -6.23 6.69 -9.94
N GLU A 226 -6.44 8.00 -9.78
CA GLU A 226 -6.40 8.94 -10.90
C GLU A 226 -5.05 8.90 -11.63
N ARG A 227 -3.93 8.77 -10.90
CA ARG A 227 -2.61 8.59 -11.51
C ARG A 227 -2.46 7.25 -12.23
N VAL A 228 -3.03 6.17 -11.70
CA VAL A 228 -3.02 4.86 -12.35
C VAL A 228 -3.77 4.89 -13.68
N ILE A 229 -4.98 5.48 -13.70
CA ILE A 229 -5.88 5.43 -14.85
C ILE A 229 -5.54 6.51 -15.89
N GLY A 230 -5.27 7.73 -15.45
CA GLY A 230 -5.10 8.90 -16.34
C GLY A 230 -3.66 9.36 -16.52
N GLY A 231 -2.68 8.77 -15.82
CA GLY A 231 -1.32 9.31 -15.76
C GLY A 231 -0.47 9.05 -17.01
N ALA A 232 -0.74 7.97 -17.74
CA ALA A 232 0.19 7.43 -18.73
C ALA A 232 0.45 8.38 -19.92
N GLU A 233 -0.59 8.96 -20.51
CA GLU A 233 -0.44 9.88 -21.65
C GLU A 233 0.40 11.12 -21.29
N SER A 234 0.11 11.70 -20.12
CA SER A 234 0.81 12.89 -19.64
C SER A 234 2.29 12.60 -19.37
N LEU A 235 2.59 11.42 -18.79
CA LEU A 235 3.96 10.95 -18.56
C LEU A 235 4.71 10.73 -19.88
N ALA A 236 4.10 10.04 -20.84
CA ALA A 236 4.68 9.80 -22.15
C ALA A 236 4.99 11.11 -22.88
N THR A 237 4.07 12.08 -22.82
CA THR A 237 4.26 13.40 -23.42
C THR A 237 5.40 14.17 -22.75
N ALA A 238 5.43 14.20 -21.42
CA ALA A 238 6.44 14.93 -20.64
C ALA A 238 7.84 14.30 -20.74
N SER A 239 7.96 13.00 -21.03
CA SER A 239 9.26 12.31 -21.18
C SER A 239 10.19 12.97 -22.21
N LYS A 240 9.62 13.64 -23.22
CA LYS A 240 10.37 14.39 -24.25
C LYS A 240 11.18 15.55 -23.66
N ALA A 241 10.73 16.15 -22.55
CA ALA A 241 11.44 17.22 -21.87
C ALA A 241 12.75 16.77 -21.20
N LEU A 242 12.86 15.48 -20.84
CA LEU A 242 14.08 14.92 -20.25
C LEU A 242 15.24 14.87 -21.25
N ILE A 243 14.94 14.71 -22.54
CA ILE A 243 15.94 14.61 -23.61
C ILE A 243 16.46 16.01 -23.98
N SER A 244 15.63 17.05 -23.90
CA SER A 244 16.02 18.43 -24.27
C SER A 244 16.99 19.11 -23.29
N ALA A 245 17.14 18.60 -22.06
CA ALA A 245 17.99 19.22 -21.03
C ALA A 245 19.50 18.94 -21.18
N GLY A 246 19.92 18.18 -22.21
CA GLY A 246 21.32 17.80 -22.45
C GLY A 246 22.02 18.53 -23.60
N THR A 247 21.43 19.61 -24.14
CA THR A 247 21.99 20.36 -25.29
C THR A 247 22.16 21.87 -25.02
N SER A 248 22.65 22.21 -23.83
CA SER A 248 23.14 23.56 -23.49
C SER A 248 24.51 23.51 -22.87
#